data_AF-A0AAN9SBV3-F1
#
_entry.id   AF-A0AAN9SBV3-F1
#
_cell.length_a   1.000
_cell.length_b   1.000
_cell.length_c   1.000
_cell.angle_alpha   90.00
_cell.angle_beta   90.00
_cell.angle_gamma   90.00
#
_symmetry.space_group_name_H-M   'P 1'
#
loop_
_entity.id
_entity.type
_entity.pdbx_description
1 polymer ?
#
loop_
_entity_poly.entity_id
_entity_poly.type
_entity_poly.pdbx_seq_one_letter_code
_entity_poly.pdbx_strand_id
1 'polypeptide(L)'
;MHHPVVPSRAHLNIARIQTPLILVIDSYQIAFKAGRRSLFLFPVLSTFVKTNIARHIHLSRKVIPAMDISLRFTVIFVISIFAIEELKYCSVVEGEEMDLSELRKVVEEIELVDGHSHNIVAFDSKAISSFVQAFTVGAFADADSLAFAQSSLSFKRSLRDVAELYGTEVYLEGVEEYRRASGIEAITSTCLSAAKFSAILIDDGIEMDKRFEIEWHKKFGPLVGRILRTERVAEQILEQGLPDGSPWTLDSFTEAYVSNITVTVAKEIYSLKTIAAYYGGLEMNLNVTKTDAEESLRQVLSAGKPIFLLNYRDLVDYLFLQTLEIALSYDLPVQIHTGFGDRILDLRKSNPLHFRSVLEDKRYSKCRFVLLHTSHPFSKEASYLASAYSQVYLDFGLAIPKLSIHGMITAVKDLLNLAPIQKVMFSTDAYTFPETFYLGAKNSREVIFSVLRDACIDGELLLPEAIEAAKDLLARNAIRFYKLTNITVP
;
A
#
# COMPACT_ATOMS: atom_id res chain seq x y z
N MET A 1 -62.46 58.85 -0.49
CA MET A 1 -61.05 59.08 -0.11
C MET A 1 -60.18 58.75 -1.33
N HIS A 2 -59.45 59.74 -1.82
CA HIS A 2 -58.55 59.66 -2.98
C HIS A 2 -57.13 59.25 -2.56
N HIS A 3 -56.51 58.37 -3.38
CA HIS A 3 -55.07 58.13 -3.64
C HIS A 3 -54.10 57.64 -2.51
N PRO A 4 -52.95 56.98 -2.83
CA PRO A 4 -52.44 56.56 -4.15
C PRO A 4 -51.98 55.07 -4.28
N VAL A 5 -51.77 54.69 -5.54
CA VAL A 5 -51.22 53.41 -6.05
C VAL A 5 -49.69 53.41 -5.96
N VAL A 6 -49.09 52.29 -5.52
CA VAL A 6 -47.65 52.00 -5.64
C VAL A 6 -47.47 50.90 -6.71
N PRO A 7 -46.54 51.02 -7.68
CA PRO A 7 -46.34 49.99 -8.71
C PRO A 7 -45.65 48.74 -8.14
N SER A 8 -46.06 47.56 -8.60
CA SER A 8 -45.50 46.28 -8.18
C SER A 8 -44.10 46.02 -8.75
N ARG A 9 -43.26 45.39 -7.91
CA ARG A 9 -41.83 44.99 -8.11
C ARG A 9 -41.49 44.19 -9.38
N ALA A 10 -42.46 43.86 -10.24
CA ALA A 10 -42.26 42.94 -11.36
C ALA A 10 -41.47 43.53 -12.54
N HIS A 11 -41.56 44.85 -12.78
CA HIS A 11 -40.86 45.48 -13.91
C HIS A 11 -39.39 45.82 -13.65
N LEU A 12 -38.94 45.82 -12.39
CA LEU A 12 -37.54 46.09 -12.04
C LEU A 12 -36.61 44.86 -12.15
N ASN A 13 -37.15 43.65 -12.25
CA ASN A 13 -36.35 42.42 -12.32
C ASN A 13 -35.97 41.99 -13.74
N ILE A 14 -36.73 42.40 -14.78
CA ILE A 14 -36.41 42.03 -16.17
C ILE A 14 -35.16 42.79 -16.65
N ALA A 15 -35.02 44.06 -16.26
CA ALA A 15 -33.85 44.88 -16.59
C ALA A 15 -32.55 44.40 -15.90
N ARG A 16 -32.64 43.69 -14.76
CA ARG A 16 -31.46 43.16 -14.04
C ARG A 16 -30.92 41.84 -14.60
N ILE A 17 -31.69 41.12 -15.43
CA ILE A 17 -31.29 39.82 -16.00
C ILE A 17 -30.77 39.97 -17.45
N GLN A 18 -31.18 41.02 -18.18
CA GLN A 18 -30.70 41.25 -19.55
C GLN A 18 -29.23 41.72 -19.61
N THR A 19 -28.78 42.52 -18.63
CA THR A 19 -27.43 43.09 -18.65
C THR A 19 -26.31 42.06 -18.49
N PRO A 20 -26.39 41.06 -17.58
CA PRO A 20 -25.33 40.06 -17.44
C PRO A 20 -25.24 39.08 -18.62
N LEU A 21 -26.37 38.75 -19.26
CA LEU A 21 -26.41 37.75 -20.35
C LEU A 21 -25.80 38.31 -21.65
N ILE A 22 -26.06 39.58 -21.96
CA ILE A 22 -25.48 40.27 -23.12
C ILE A 22 -23.96 40.44 -22.92
N LEU A 23 -23.52 40.80 -21.71
CA LEU A 23 -22.09 40.90 -21.37
C LEU A 23 -21.33 39.58 -21.50
N VAL A 24 -21.96 38.44 -21.18
CA VAL A 24 -21.35 37.11 -21.35
C VAL A 24 -21.25 36.73 -22.84
N ILE A 25 -22.27 37.04 -23.63
CA ILE A 25 -22.29 36.75 -25.08
C ILE A 25 -21.26 37.61 -25.83
N ASP A 26 -21.15 38.90 -25.50
CA ASP A 26 -20.17 39.80 -26.11
C ASP A 26 -18.73 39.41 -25.72
N SER A 27 -18.51 39.02 -24.46
CA SER A 27 -17.20 38.54 -24.00
C SER A 27 -16.77 37.24 -24.71
N TYR A 28 -17.73 36.36 -25.02
CA TYR A 28 -17.47 35.12 -25.76
C TYR A 28 -17.18 35.38 -27.25
N GLN A 29 -17.92 36.29 -27.90
CA GLN A 29 -17.65 36.67 -29.29
C GLN A 29 -16.29 37.36 -29.47
N ILE A 30 -15.87 38.18 -28.49
CA ILE A 30 -14.55 38.83 -28.49
C ILE A 30 -13.43 37.80 -28.29
N ALA A 31 -13.60 36.83 -27.38
CA ALA A 31 -12.63 35.76 -27.16
C ALA A 31 -12.48 34.83 -28.37
N PHE A 32 -13.58 34.53 -29.06
CA PHE A 32 -13.60 33.65 -30.24
C PHE A 32 -13.00 34.32 -31.49
N LYS A 33 -13.25 35.62 -31.72
CA LYS A 33 -12.61 36.38 -32.81
C LYS A 33 -11.10 36.57 -32.61
N ALA A 34 -10.60 36.48 -31.37
CA ALA A 34 -9.19 36.70 -31.05
C ALA A 34 -8.29 35.45 -31.25
N GLY A 35 -8.84 34.29 -31.66
CA GLY A 35 -8.04 33.11 -32.03
C GLY A 35 -7.15 32.53 -30.92
N ARG A 36 -7.39 32.88 -29.64
CA ARG A 36 -6.57 32.37 -28.53
C ARG A 36 -7.16 31.06 -28.00
N ARG A 37 -6.54 29.94 -28.40
CA ARG A 37 -6.62 28.67 -27.65
C ARG A 37 -5.96 28.89 -26.29
N SER A 38 -6.73 29.23 -25.25
CA SER A 38 -6.20 29.36 -23.90
C SER A 38 -6.80 28.28 -23.00
N LEU A 39 -5.93 27.40 -22.49
CA LEU A 39 -6.20 26.28 -21.58
C LEU A 39 -6.75 26.70 -20.19
N PHE A 40 -7.13 27.96 -19.96
CA PHE A 40 -7.42 28.49 -18.62
C PHE A 40 -8.90 28.47 -18.18
N LEU A 41 -9.83 27.87 -18.95
CA LEU A 41 -11.27 27.85 -18.62
C LEU A 41 -11.81 26.50 -18.10
N PHE A 42 -10.99 25.47 -18.00
CA PHE A 42 -11.42 24.10 -17.67
C PHE A 42 -12.09 23.92 -16.28
N PRO A 43 -11.70 24.61 -15.19
CA PRO A 43 -12.35 24.40 -13.87
C PRO A 43 -13.69 25.13 -13.71
N VAL A 44 -13.93 26.17 -14.52
CA VAL A 44 -15.16 26.99 -14.44
C VAL A 44 -16.29 26.31 -15.23
N LEU A 45 -15.98 25.62 -16.33
CA LEU A 45 -16.98 24.91 -17.13
C LEU A 45 -17.58 23.70 -16.40
N SER A 46 -16.77 22.86 -15.74
CA SER A 46 -17.26 21.64 -15.07
C SER A 46 -18.28 21.93 -13.96
N THR A 47 -18.04 22.98 -13.17
CA THR A 47 -18.94 23.38 -12.09
C THR A 47 -20.21 24.06 -12.61
N PHE A 48 -20.11 24.80 -13.73
CA PHE A 48 -21.27 25.44 -14.39
C PHE A 48 -22.17 24.42 -15.10
N VAL A 49 -21.60 23.35 -15.64
CA VAL A 49 -22.32 22.29 -16.37
C VAL A 49 -23.14 21.41 -15.43
N LYS A 50 -22.61 21.02 -14.26
CA LYS A 50 -23.37 20.20 -13.29
C LYS A 50 -24.54 20.93 -12.62
N THR A 51 -24.51 22.26 -12.53
CA THR A 51 -25.60 23.04 -11.89
C THR A 51 -26.70 23.49 -12.86
N ASN A 52 -26.51 23.43 -14.18
CA ASN A 52 -27.44 24.05 -15.14
C ASN A 52 -28.36 23.10 -15.93
N ILE A 53 -28.17 21.77 -15.88
CA ILE A 53 -29.12 20.81 -16.48
C ILE A 53 -30.51 20.93 -15.84
N ALA A 54 -30.57 21.12 -14.52
CA ALA A 54 -31.83 21.36 -13.80
C ALA A 54 -32.48 22.73 -14.14
N ARG A 55 -31.68 23.75 -14.46
CA ARG A 55 -32.16 25.07 -14.92
C ARG A 55 -32.64 25.06 -16.37
N HIS A 56 -32.03 24.25 -17.25
CA HIS A 56 -32.47 24.07 -18.63
C HIS A 56 -33.88 23.45 -18.72
N ILE A 57 -34.17 22.47 -17.88
CA ILE A 57 -35.53 21.87 -17.77
C ILE A 57 -36.54 22.86 -17.16
N HIS A 58 -36.09 23.78 -16.30
CA HIS A 58 -36.96 24.79 -15.68
C HIS A 58 -37.32 25.96 -16.62
N LEU A 59 -36.35 26.44 -17.43
CA LEU A 59 -36.55 27.50 -18.41
C LEU A 59 -37.51 27.09 -19.53
N SER A 60 -37.42 25.83 -19.99
CA SER A 60 -38.29 25.32 -21.06
C SER A 60 -39.76 25.18 -20.67
N ARG A 61 -40.05 24.89 -19.39
CA ARG A 61 -41.42 24.68 -18.89
C ARG A 61 -42.14 25.95 -18.40
N LYS A 62 -41.42 27.02 -18.04
CA LYS A 62 -42.03 28.24 -17.45
C LYS A 62 -41.81 29.54 -18.23
N VAL A 63 -40.73 29.70 -19.00
CA VAL A 63 -40.36 30.99 -19.61
C VAL A 63 -40.65 31.04 -21.11
N ILE A 64 -40.40 29.94 -21.83
CA ILE A 64 -40.68 29.84 -23.27
C ILE A 64 -42.14 30.18 -23.62
N PRO A 65 -43.18 29.81 -22.84
CA PRO A 65 -44.58 30.13 -23.16
C PRO A 65 -44.96 31.62 -23.10
N ALA A 66 -44.09 32.51 -22.60
CA ALA A 66 -44.35 33.95 -22.44
C ALA A 66 -43.57 34.84 -23.42
N MET A 67 -42.78 34.26 -24.33
CA MET A 67 -41.94 34.99 -25.30
C MET A 67 -42.66 35.16 -26.64
N ASP A 68 -42.34 36.20 -27.40
CA ASP A 68 -42.76 36.35 -28.80
C ASP A 68 -42.26 35.16 -29.64
N ILE A 69 -43.08 34.72 -30.61
CA ILE A 69 -42.85 33.55 -31.48
C ILE A 69 -41.46 33.61 -32.14
N SER A 70 -41.05 34.79 -32.63
CA SER A 70 -39.73 34.97 -33.27
C SER A 70 -38.56 34.70 -32.32
N LEU A 71 -38.71 35.08 -31.04
CA LEU A 71 -37.67 34.92 -30.03
C LEU A 71 -37.60 33.47 -29.53
N ARG A 72 -38.74 32.75 -29.50
CA ARG A 72 -38.77 31.31 -29.19
C ARG A 72 -38.04 30.49 -30.24
N PHE A 73 -38.27 30.75 -31.52
CA PHE A 73 -37.57 30.04 -32.60
C PHE A 73 -36.05 30.27 -32.53
N THR A 74 -35.62 31.50 -32.26
CA THR A 74 -34.19 31.82 -32.13
C THR A 74 -33.55 31.10 -30.95
N VAL A 75 -34.20 31.09 -29.77
CA VAL A 75 -33.67 30.42 -28.58
C VAL A 75 -33.65 28.90 -28.75
N ILE A 76 -34.71 28.30 -29.32
CA ILE A 76 -34.77 26.86 -29.60
C ILE A 76 -33.70 26.48 -30.64
N PHE A 77 -33.50 27.29 -31.67
CA PHE A 77 -32.50 27.05 -32.70
C PHE A 77 -31.07 27.11 -32.15
N VAL A 78 -30.76 28.11 -31.33
CA VAL A 78 -29.44 28.22 -30.67
C VAL A 78 -29.20 27.06 -29.71
N ILE A 79 -30.17 26.70 -28.87
CA ILE A 79 -30.05 25.54 -27.96
C ILE A 79 -29.85 24.24 -28.76
N SER A 80 -30.53 24.11 -29.90
CA SER A 80 -30.41 22.93 -30.77
C SER A 80 -29.05 22.86 -31.45
N ILE A 81 -28.47 23.99 -31.86
CA ILE A 81 -27.09 24.04 -32.39
C ILE A 81 -26.08 23.66 -31.30
N PHE A 82 -26.19 24.21 -30.09
CA PHE A 82 -25.30 23.84 -28.98
C PHE A 82 -25.44 22.36 -28.61
N ALA A 83 -26.65 21.80 -28.59
CA ALA A 83 -26.88 20.38 -28.34
C ALA A 83 -26.33 19.49 -29.46
N ILE A 84 -26.41 19.92 -30.73
CA ILE A 84 -25.87 19.19 -31.87
C ILE A 84 -24.33 19.28 -31.91
N GLU A 85 -23.74 20.42 -31.55
CA GLU A 85 -22.29 20.55 -31.40
C GLU A 85 -21.77 19.78 -30.19
N GLU A 86 -22.48 19.75 -29.05
CA GLU A 86 -22.16 18.88 -27.92
C GLU A 86 -22.29 17.41 -28.29
N LEU A 87 -23.32 17.00 -29.04
CA LEU A 87 -23.46 15.62 -29.53
C LEU A 87 -22.37 15.24 -30.52
N LYS A 88 -21.95 16.17 -31.39
CA LYS A 88 -20.80 15.98 -32.29
C LYS A 88 -19.47 15.94 -31.55
N TYR A 89 -19.33 16.71 -30.47
CA TYR A 89 -18.14 16.68 -29.61
C TYR A 89 -18.12 15.39 -28.77
N CYS A 90 -19.28 14.93 -28.26
CA CYS A 90 -19.43 13.62 -27.63
C CYS A 90 -19.13 12.49 -28.62
N SER A 91 -19.61 12.56 -29.86
CA SER A 91 -19.36 11.52 -30.86
C SER A 91 -17.95 11.53 -31.43
N VAL A 92 -17.18 12.61 -31.23
CA VAL A 92 -15.73 12.68 -31.52
C VAL A 92 -14.89 12.24 -30.30
N VAL A 93 -15.52 12.17 -29.11
CA VAL A 93 -14.93 11.71 -27.84
C VAL A 93 -15.42 10.30 -27.46
N GLU A 94 -16.23 9.64 -28.30
CA GLU A 94 -16.27 8.18 -28.38
C GLU A 94 -14.96 7.72 -29.06
N GLY A 95 -13.84 7.97 -28.38
CA GLY A 95 -12.57 7.32 -28.69
C GLY A 95 -12.77 5.82 -28.56
N GLU A 96 -12.15 5.06 -29.46
CA GLU A 96 -12.03 3.61 -29.32
C GLU A 96 -11.69 3.29 -27.86
N GLU A 97 -12.55 2.51 -27.20
CA GLU A 97 -12.33 2.09 -25.84
C GLU A 97 -10.96 1.42 -25.79
N MET A 98 -10.01 2.00 -25.05
CA MET A 98 -8.63 1.55 -25.04
C MET A 98 -8.60 0.08 -24.61
N ASP A 99 -8.13 -0.79 -25.51
CA ASP A 99 -8.03 -2.22 -25.24
C ASP A 99 -6.90 -2.48 -24.24
N LEU A 100 -7.28 -2.88 -23.03
CA LEU A 100 -6.37 -3.21 -21.93
C LEU A 100 -6.31 -4.72 -21.67
N SER A 101 -6.80 -5.54 -22.60
CA SER A 101 -6.82 -7.00 -22.48
C SER A 101 -5.40 -7.57 -22.31
N GLU A 102 -4.41 -7.02 -23.01
CA GLU A 102 -3.01 -7.44 -22.88
C GLU A 102 -2.45 -7.13 -21.48
N LEU A 103 -2.71 -5.91 -20.96
CA LEU A 103 -2.32 -5.54 -19.60
C LEU A 103 -2.98 -6.45 -18.55
N ARG A 104 -4.29 -6.72 -18.68
CA ARG A 104 -5.03 -7.62 -17.80
C ARG A 104 -4.39 -9.01 -17.79
N LYS A 105 -4.13 -9.56 -18.98
CA LYS A 105 -3.52 -10.88 -19.16
C LYS A 105 -2.14 -10.95 -18.47
N VAL A 106 -1.27 -9.97 -18.73
CA VAL A 106 0.07 -9.93 -18.11
C VAL A 106 -0.03 -9.89 -16.58
N VAL A 107 -0.92 -9.06 -16.04
CA VAL A 107 -1.13 -8.96 -14.58
C VAL A 107 -1.71 -10.24 -13.97
N GLU A 108 -2.52 -11.02 -14.69
CA GLU A 108 -3.08 -12.30 -14.21
C GLU A 108 -2.11 -13.49 -14.34
N GLU A 109 -1.24 -13.47 -15.35
CA GLU A 109 -0.38 -14.59 -15.69
C GLU A 109 1.01 -14.52 -15.05
N ILE A 110 1.54 -13.31 -14.77
CA ILE A 110 2.89 -13.15 -14.25
C ILE A 110 3.10 -13.89 -12.92
N GLU A 111 4.23 -14.57 -12.77
CA GLU A 111 4.64 -15.15 -11.49
C GLU A 111 5.20 -14.07 -10.56
N LEU A 112 4.69 -13.99 -9.33
CA LEU A 112 5.03 -12.94 -8.37
C LEU A 112 6.30 -13.26 -7.59
N VAL A 113 7.06 -12.22 -7.23
CA VAL A 113 8.14 -12.33 -6.24
C VAL A 113 7.67 -11.68 -4.96
N ASP A 114 7.30 -12.48 -3.97
CA ASP A 114 6.89 -11.99 -2.66
C ASP A 114 8.12 -11.57 -1.85
N GLY A 115 8.39 -10.25 -1.84
CA GLY A 115 9.57 -9.69 -1.19
C GLY A 115 9.54 -9.71 0.34
N HIS A 116 8.38 -9.95 0.96
CA HIS A 116 8.25 -10.00 2.41
C HIS A 116 6.99 -10.77 2.85
N SER A 117 7.19 -11.84 3.61
CA SER A 117 6.16 -12.60 4.29
C SER A 117 6.70 -13.25 5.57
N HIS A 118 5.89 -14.08 6.23
CA HIS A 118 6.20 -14.77 7.47
C HIS A 118 5.78 -16.24 7.45
N ASN A 119 6.22 -17.00 8.44
CA ASN A 119 5.93 -18.43 8.53
C ASN A 119 4.43 -18.70 8.67
N ILE A 120 4.00 -19.80 8.04
CA ILE A 120 2.74 -20.49 8.32
C ILE A 120 2.89 -21.28 9.62
N VAL A 121 1.80 -21.43 10.37
CA VAL A 121 1.75 -22.23 11.61
C VAL A 121 0.75 -23.39 11.49
N ALA A 122 0.90 -24.39 12.35
CA ALA A 122 -0.08 -25.47 12.46
C ALA A 122 -1.44 -24.95 12.97
N PHE A 123 -2.54 -25.61 12.58
CA PHE A 123 -3.90 -25.18 12.98
C PHE A 123 -4.15 -25.18 14.49
N ASP A 124 -3.39 -25.97 15.23
CA ASP A 124 -3.48 -26.08 16.68
C ASP A 124 -2.40 -25.23 17.40
N SER A 125 -1.83 -24.24 16.69
CA SER A 125 -0.98 -23.18 17.25
C SER A 125 -1.79 -22.29 18.19
N LYS A 126 -1.20 -21.93 19.33
CA LYS A 126 -1.78 -20.99 20.29
C LYS A 126 -1.65 -19.53 19.85
N ALA A 127 -0.78 -19.24 18.88
CA ALA A 127 -0.70 -17.94 18.23
C ALA A 127 -1.94 -17.61 17.40
N ILE A 128 -2.73 -18.63 17.01
CA ILE A 128 -4.01 -18.48 16.33
C ILE A 128 -5.14 -18.44 17.37
N SER A 129 -5.85 -17.30 17.45
CA SER A 129 -7.07 -17.23 18.26
C SER A 129 -8.31 -17.72 17.50
N SER A 130 -8.39 -17.43 16.20
CA SER A 130 -9.43 -17.91 15.28
C SER A 130 -9.02 -17.62 13.84
N PHE A 131 -9.70 -18.22 12.84
CA PHE A 131 -9.44 -17.90 11.44
C PHE A 131 -9.74 -16.44 11.09
N VAL A 132 -10.61 -15.76 11.86
CA VAL A 132 -10.94 -14.33 11.66
C VAL A 132 -9.69 -13.44 11.74
N GLN A 133 -8.68 -13.84 12.52
CA GLN A 133 -7.40 -13.14 12.66
C GLN A 133 -6.65 -13.00 11.32
N ALA A 134 -6.87 -13.92 10.36
CA ALA A 134 -6.31 -13.81 9.01
C ALA A 134 -6.74 -12.52 8.28
N PHE A 135 -7.78 -11.85 8.75
CA PHE A 135 -8.35 -10.65 8.13
C PHE A 135 -8.11 -9.36 8.94
N THR A 136 -7.42 -9.44 10.08
CA THR A 136 -7.07 -8.28 10.92
C THR A 136 -5.66 -7.76 10.66
N VAL A 137 -5.34 -6.58 11.19
CA VAL A 137 -3.98 -6.01 11.13
C VAL A 137 -3.15 -6.54 12.29
N GLY A 138 -2.00 -7.15 11.96
CA GLY A 138 -1.00 -7.61 12.91
C GLY A 138 -1.34 -8.89 13.69
N ALA A 139 -0.33 -9.42 14.38
CA ALA A 139 -0.42 -10.71 15.06
C ALA A 139 -1.22 -10.63 16.36
N PHE A 140 -1.20 -9.50 17.06
CA PHE A 140 -1.85 -9.35 18.36
C PHE A 140 -3.16 -8.56 18.28
N ALA A 141 -4.28 -9.27 18.05
CA ALA A 141 -5.62 -8.70 18.14
C ALA A 141 -6.23 -8.93 19.53
N ASP A 142 -6.95 -7.94 20.09
CA ASP A 142 -7.67 -8.14 21.35
C ASP A 142 -9.00 -8.79 21.04
N ALA A 143 -9.50 -9.61 21.96
CA ALA A 143 -10.69 -10.42 21.72
C ALA A 143 -11.91 -9.55 21.34
N ASP A 144 -12.05 -8.38 21.98
CA ASP A 144 -13.13 -7.45 21.72
C ASP A 144 -13.03 -6.85 20.31
N SER A 145 -11.85 -6.38 19.88
CA SER A 145 -11.64 -5.89 18.52
C SER A 145 -11.84 -7.00 17.48
N LEU A 146 -11.39 -8.22 17.77
CA LEU A 146 -11.57 -9.37 16.88
C LEU A 146 -13.05 -9.72 16.68
N ALA A 147 -13.90 -9.53 17.69
CA ALA A 147 -15.35 -9.74 17.59
C ALA A 147 -16.00 -8.84 16.52
N PHE A 148 -15.47 -7.63 16.31
CA PHE A 148 -15.95 -6.71 15.27
C PHE A 148 -15.30 -6.91 13.90
N ALA A 149 -14.19 -7.67 13.81
CA ALA A 149 -13.46 -7.85 12.57
C ALA A 149 -14.31 -8.41 11.43
N GLN A 150 -15.31 -9.26 11.74
CA GLN A 150 -16.24 -9.83 10.76
C GLN A 150 -17.16 -8.81 10.07
N SER A 151 -17.28 -7.60 10.63
CA SER A 151 -18.03 -6.49 10.04
C SER A 151 -17.21 -5.66 9.05
N SER A 152 -15.89 -5.86 8.99
CA SER A 152 -15.01 -5.09 8.12
C SER A 152 -15.19 -5.44 6.64
N LEU A 153 -14.97 -4.46 5.77
CA LEU A 153 -14.99 -4.66 4.31
C LEU A 153 -13.95 -5.71 3.87
N SER A 154 -12.77 -5.67 4.50
CA SER A 154 -11.69 -6.62 4.23
C SER A 154 -12.10 -8.05 4.54
N PHE A 155 -12.71 -8.30 5.71
CA PHE A 155 -13.22 -9.61 6.07
C PHE A 155 -14.26 -10.11 5.07
N LYS A 156 -15.30 -9.29 4.79
CA LYS A 156 -16.40 -9.72 3.91
C LYS A 156 -15.92 -10.05 2.49
N ARG A 157 -14.99 -9.28 1.95
CA ARG A 157 -14.38 -9.56 0.63
C ARG A 157 -13.52 -10.80 0.69
N SER A 158 -12.61 -10.88 1.66
CA SER A 158 -11.64 -11.97 1.74
C SER A 158 -12.31 -13.32 2.03
N LEU A 159 -13.39 -13.35 2.81
CA LEU A 159 -14.17 -14.57 3.02
C LEU A 159 -14.80 -15.08 1.71
N ARG A 160 -15.31 -14.17 0.85
CA ARG A 160 -15.80 -14.56 -0.49
C ARG A 160 -14.70 -15.15 -1.35
N ASP A 161 -13.55 -14.48 -1.40
CA ASP A 161 -12.40 -14.91 -2.20
C ASP A 161 -11.85 -16.28 -1.75
N VAL A 162 -11.83 -16.55 -0.44
CA VAL A 162 -11.40 -17.84 0.12
C VAL A 162 -12.46 -18.92 -0.11
N ALA A 163 -13.74 -18.60 0.08
CA ALA A 163 -14.83 -19.54 -0.20
C ALA A 163 -14.86 -19.95 -1.68
N GLU A 164 -14.65 -19.00 -2.59
CA GLU A 164 -14.52 -19.26 -4.02
C GLU A 164 -13.32 -20.17 -4.33
N LEU A 165 -12.15 -19.88 -3.73
CA LEU A 165 -10.95 -20.71 -3.90
C LEU A 165 -11.19 -22.16 -3.44
N TYR A 166 -11.92 -22.36 -2.36
CA TYR A 166 -12.20 -23.68 -1.79
C TYR A 166 -13.44 -24.37 -2.38
N GLY A 167 -14.23 -23.66 -3.20
CA GLY A 167 -15.51 -24.16 -3.71
C GLY A 167 -16.56 -24.36 -2.62
N THR A 168 -16.51 -23.58 -1.53
CA THR A 168 -17.50 -23.62 -0.44
C THR A 168 -18.52 -22.49 -0.58
N GLU A 169 -19.61 -22.57 0.19
CA GLU A 169 -20.49 -21.41 0.35
C GLU A 169 -19.75 -20.24 1.06
N VAL A 170 -20.23 -19.01 0.85
CA VAL A 170 -19.69 -17.79 1.49
C VAL A 170 -20.13 -17.74 2.96
N TYR A 171 -19.58 -18.64 3.75
CA TYR A 171 -19.93 -18.85 5.14
C TYR A 171 -18.68 -19.24 5.93
N LEU A 172 -18.41 -18.55 7.04
CA LEU A 172 -17.15 -18.67 7.77
C LEU A 172 -16.94 -20.09 8.29
N GLU A 173 -17.96 -20.66 8.91
CA GLU A 173 -17.90 -21.99 9.51
C GLU A 173 -17.72 -23.08 8.45
N GLY A 174 -18.33 -22.91 7.26
CA GLY A 174 -18.12 -23.80 6.12
C GLY A 174 -16.69 -23.76 5.60
N VAL A 175 -16.10 -22.56 5.51
CA VAL A 175 -14.67 -22.41 5.19
C VAL A 175 -13.80 -23.07 6.27
N GLU A 176 -14.06 -22.83 7.54
CA GLU A 176 -13.29 -23.45 8.64
C GLU A 176 -13.43 -24.98 8.68
N GLU A 177 -14.58 -25.52 8.35
CA GLU A 177 -14.80 -26.97 8.24
C GLU A 177 -14.00 -27.56 7.08
N TYR A 178 -14.04 -26.94 5.90
CA TYR A 178 -13.18 -27.31 4.77
C TYR A 178 -11.72 -27.28 5.17
N ARG A 179 -11.29 -26.25 5.93
CA ARG A 179 -9.91 -26.14 6.38
C ARG A 179 -9.50 -27.30 7.28
N ARG A 180 -10.33 -27.63 8.27
CA ARG A 180 -10.08 -28.76 9.17
C ARG A 180 -10.06 -30.10 8.42
N ALA A 181 -10.98 -30.30 7.49
CA ALA A 181 -11.09 -31.54 6.72
C ALA A 181 -9.92 -31.76 5.75
N SER A 182 -9.42 -30.67 5.14
CA SER A 182 -8.35 -30.73 4.13
C SER A 182 -6.96 -30.86 4.74
N GLY A 183 -6.72 -30.22 5.88
CA GLY A 183 -5.40 -30.18 6.51
C GLY A 183 -4.49 -29.07 5.97
N ILE A 184 -3.49 -28.70 6.78
CA ILE A 184 -2.66 -27.51 6.52
C ILE A 184 -1.81 -27.62 5.25
N GLU A 185 -1.25 -28.79 4.94
CA GLU A 185 -0.43 -28.96 3.73
C GLU A 185 -1.25 -28.84 2.45
N ALA A 186 -2.45 -29.45 2.40
CA ALA A 186 -3.33 -29.36 1.24
C ALA A 186 -3.79 -27.91 1.00
N ILE A 187 -4.18 -27.21 2.07
CA ILE A 187 -4.56 -25.80 1.98
C ILE A 187 -3.39 -24.94 1.51
N THR A 188 -2.21 -25.16 2.07
CA THR A 188 -1.01 -24.42 1.68
C THR A 188 -0.70 -24.61 0.20
N SER A 189 -0.79 -25.85 -0.29
CA SER A 189 -0.66 -26.16 -1.71
C SER A 189 -1.69 -25.41 -2.55
N THR A 190 -2.97 -25.42 -2.16
CA THR A 190 -4.05 -24.73 -2.87
C THR A 190 -3.81 -23.21 -2.93
N CYS A 191 -3.54 -22.58 -1.79
CA CYS A 191 -3.34 -21.13 -1.72
C CYS A 191 -2.09 -20.66 -2.48
N LEU A 192 -0.96 -21.33 -2.30
CA LEU A 192 0.30 -20.91 -2.94
C LEU A 192 0.31 -21.21 -4.44
N SER A 193 -0.34 -22.29 -4.89
CA SER A 193 -0.54 -22.55 -6.32
C SER A 193 -1.43 -21.48 -6.97
N ALA A 194 -2.51 -21.08 -6.30
CA ALA A 194 -3.41 -20.03 -6.80
C ALA A 194 -2.73 -18.65 -6.83
N ALA A 195 -1.79 -18.39 -5.93
CA ALA A 195 -1.06 -17.13 -5.88
C ALA A 195 -0.03 -16.95 -7.02
N LYS A 196 0.51 -18.07 -7.54
CA LYS A 196 1.55 -18.13 -8.59
C LYS A 196 2.82 -17.35 -8.22
N PHE A 197 3.50 -17.78 -7.16
CA PHE A 197 4.80 -17.20 -6.79
C PHE A 197 5.95 -17.89 -7.53
N SER A 198 6.89 -17.10 -8.05
CA SER A 198 8.22 -17.58 -8.47
C SER A 198 9.21 -17.54 -7.31
N ALA A 199 9.00 -16.67 -6.32
CA ALA A 199 9.76 -16.60 -5.07
C ALA A 199 8.92 -16.16 -3.89
N ILE A 200 9.29 -16.63 -2.70
CA ILE A 200 8.74 -16.20 -1.42
C ILE A 200 9.89 -15.92 -0.45
N LEU A 201 10.00 -14.69 0.05
CA LEU A 201 11.01 -14.31 1.05
C LEU A 201 10.35 -14.21 2.43
N ILE A 202 10.78 -15.06 3.36
CA ILE A 202 10.17 -15.23 4.68
C ILE A 202 11.06 -14.61 5.76
N ASP A 203 10.54 -13.61 6.46
CA ASP A 203 11.02 -13.13 7.75
C ASP A 203 10.56 -14.11 8.83
N ASP A 204 11.52 -14.89 9.34
CA ASP A 204 11.30 -15.94 10.34
C ASP A 204 11.42 -15.47 11.79
N GLY A 205 11.42 -14.15 12.00
CA GLY A 205 11.64 -13.54 13.31
C GLY A 205 10.41 -13.34 14.18
N ILE A 206 9.21 -13.66 13.70
CA ILE A 206 8.01 -13.62 14.55
C ILE A 206 7.95 -14.88 15.41
N GLU A 207 8.00 -14.69 16.73
CA GLU A 207 7.86 -15.81 17.66
C GLU A 207 6.41 -16.31 17.68
N MET A 208 6.20 -17.51 17.12
CA MET A 208 4.92 -18.21 17.09
C MET A 208 5.13 -19.68 17.42
N ASP A 209 4.27 -20.25 18.26
CA ASP A 209 4.34 -21.67 18.55
C ASP A 209 3.87 -22.49 17.34
N LYS A 210 4.52 -23.63 17.11
CA LYS A 210 4.23 -24.54 16.00
C LYS A 210 4.28 -23.87 14.61
N ARG A 211 5.12 -22.84 14.46
CA ARG A 211 5.50 -22.32 13.14
C ARG A 211 6.27 -23.39 12.38
N PHE A 212 6.03 -23.48 11.08
CA PHE A 212 6.83 -24.32 10.20
C PHE A 212 8.13 -23.60 9.86
N GLU A 213 9.25 -24.30 9.87
CA GLU A 213 10.54 -23.72 9.50
C GLU A 213 10.66 -23.53 7.97
N ILE A 214 11.68 -22.79 7.53
CA ILE A 214 11.89 -22.46 6.10
C ILE A 214 11.90 -23.70 5.19
N GLU A 215 12.50 -24.81 5.64
CA GLU A 215 12.56 -26.05 4.86
C GLU A 215 11.18 -26.66 4.55
N TRP A 216 10.20 -26.45 5.43
CA TRP A 216 8.84 -26.92 5.16
C TRP A 216 8.17 -26.08 4.07
N HIS A 217 8.43 -24.77 4.04
CA HIS A 217 7.88 -23.86 3.04
C HIS A 217 8.42 -24.12 1.63
N LYS A 218 9.67 -24.60 1.51
CA LYS A 218 10.30 -24.98 0.23
C LYS A 218 9.53 -26.05 -0.57
N LYS A 219 8.60 -26.78 0.06
CA LYS A 219 7.73 -27.73 -0.63
C LYS A 219 6.73 -27.07 -1.59
N PHE A 220 6.46 -25.76 -1.42
CA PHE A 220 5.31 -25.09 -2.05
C PHE A 220 5.67 -23.94 -2.99
N GLY A 221 6.94 -23.68 -3.26
CA GLY A 221 7.37 -22.59 -4.12
C GLY A 221 8.71 -22.88 -4.81
N PRO A 222 8.95 -22.33 -6.01
CA PRO A 222 10.21 -22.57 -6.74
C PRO A 222 11.44 -22.06 -5.99
N LEU A 223 11.34 -20.89 -5.38
CA LEU A 223 12.34 -20.33 -4.47
C LEU A 223 11.69 -19.88 -3.16
N VAL A 224 12.22 -20.35 -2.04
CA VAL A 224 11.87 -19.85 -0.71
C VAL A 224 13.13 -19.39 -0.01
N GLY A 225 13.22 -18.08 0.21
CA GLY A 225 14.37 -17.41 0.79
C GLY A 225 14.11 -16.95 2.22
N ARG A 226 15.18 -16.81 3.01
CA ARG A 226 15.12 -16.32 4.38
C ARG A 226 15.46 -14.84 4.46
N ILE A 227 14.70 -14.11 5.27
CA ILE A 227 14.98 -12.76 5.76
C ILE A 227 15.27 -12.86 7.26
N LEU A 228 16.36 -12.27 7.73
CA LEU A 228 16.76 -12.35 9.13
C LEU A 228 16.30 -11.12 9.92
N ARG A 229 15.39 -11.31 10.88
CA ARG A 229 15.00 -10.26 11.83
C ARG A 229 16.04 -10.07 12.91
N THR A 230 16.63 -8.90 12.93
CA THR A 230 17.83 -8.62 13.74
C THR A 230 17.56 -8.58 15.23
N GLU A 231 16.43 -8.02 15.64
CA GLU A 231 16.06 -7.91 17.05
C GLU A 231 15.79 -9.28 17.67
N ARG A 232 15.23 -10.22 16.91
CA ARG A 232 15.00 -11.59 17.40
C ARG A 232 16.31 -12.31 17.67
N VAL A 233 17.34 -12.10 16.85
CA VAL A 233 18.68 -12.65 17.08
C VAL A 233 19.26 -12.12 18.40
N ALA A 234 19.14 -10.81 18.64
CA ALA A 234 19.57 -10.19 19.88
C ALA A 234 18.84 -10.78 21.10
N GLU A 235 17.51 -10.87 21.05
CA GLU A 235 16.69 -11.45 22.12
C GLU A 235 17.09 -12.91 22.42
N GLN A 236 17.28 -13.74 21.39
CA GLN A 236 17.68 -15.15 21.55
C GLN A 236 19.06 -15.31 22.18
N ILE A 237 20.03 -14.49 21.81
CA ILE A 237 21.37 -14.51 22.40
C ILE A 237 21.29 -14.15 23.90
N LEU A 238 20.54 -13.11 24.24
CA LEU A 238 20.34 -12.69 25.63
C LEU A 238 19.58 -13.75 26.44
N GLU A 239 18.58 -14.41 25.85
CA GLU A 239 17.82 -15.50 26.48
C GLU A 239 18.68 -16.73 26.77
N GLN A 240 19.61 -17.07 25.87
CA GLN A 240 20.54 -18.20 26.05
C GLN A 240 21.57 -17.93 27.16
N GLY A 241 22.07 -16.69 27.25
CA GLY A 241 23.13 -16.34 28.20
C GLY A 241 24.51 -16.85 27.76
N LEU A 242 25.55 -16.50 28.52
CA LEU A 242 26.89 -17.02 28.30
C LEU A 242 27.03 -18.46 28.86
N PRO A 243 27.78 -19.36 28.21
CA PRO A 243 27.95 -20.74 28.66
C PRO A 243 28.55 -20.89 30.06
N ASP A 244 29.35 -19.92 30.50
CA ASP A 244 30.01 -19.89 31.81
C ASP A 244 29.14 -19.25 32.91
N GLY A 245 27.95 -18.76 32.56
CA GLY A 245 27.02 -18.09 33.47
C GLY A 245 27.42 -16.66 33.86
N SER A 246 28.47 -16.10 33.25
CA SER A 246 28.85 -14.70 33.47
C SER A 246 27.82 -13.74 32.84
N PRO A 247 27.66 -12.52 33.39
CA PRO A 247 26.76 -11.54 32.80
C PRO A 247 27.31 -11.02 31.47
N TRP A 248 26.41 -10.71 30.53
CA TRP A 248 26.80 -10.04 29.30
C TRP A 248 27.42 -8.66 29.58
N THR A 249 28.54 -8.40 28.92
CA THR A 249 29.05 -7.03 28.73
C THR A 249 28.58 -6.55 27.36
N LEU A 250 28.59 -5.24 27.10
CA LEU A 250 28.24 -4.74 25.78
C LEU A 250 29.17 -5.31 24.70
N ASP A 251 30.47 -5.38 24.95
CA ASP A 251 31.44 -5.88 23.97
C ASP A 251 31.23 -7.38 23.69
N SER A 252 31.11 -8.23 24.73
CA SER A 252 30.86 -9.67 24.52
C SER A 252 29.52 -9.95 23.85
N PHE A 253 28.49 -9.16 24.17
CA PHE A 253 27.20 -9.26 23.50
C PHE A 253 27.26 -8.81 22.05
N THR A 254 27.95 -7.69 21.77
CA THR A 254 28.15 -7.18 20.40
C THR A 254 28.89 -8.22 19.55
N GLU A 255 29.95 -8.81 20.08
CA GLU A 255 30.70 -9.87 19.38
C GLU A 255 29.81 -11.08 19.07
N ALA A 256 29.04 -11.56 20.05
CA ALA A 256 28.11 -12.66 19.84
C ALA A 256 27.03 -12.33 18.79
N TYR A 257 26.47 -11.12 18.84
CA TYR A 257 25.46 -10.64 17.90
C TYR A 257 25.99 -10.56 16.47
N VAL A 258 27.12 -9.86 16.27
CA VAL A 258 27.75 -9.71 14.95
C VAL A 258 28.19 -11.07 14.40
N SER A 259 28.76 -11.94 15.24
CA SER A 259 29.17 -13.29 14.84
C SER A 259 27.99 -14.15 14.43
N ASN A 260 26.89 -14.15 15.20
CA ASN A 260 25.70 -14.94 14.88
C ASN A 260 25.06 -14.51 13.55
N ILE A 261 24.93 -13.20 13.32
CA ILE A 261 24.42 -12.68 12.05
C ILE A 261 25.37 -13.04 10.91
N THR A 262 26.69 -12.85 11.08
CA THR A 262 27.69 -13.19 10.06
C THR A 262 27.65 -14.67 9.66
N VAL A 263 27.58 -15.59 10.64
CA VAL A 263 27.43 -17.03 10.39
C VAL A 263 26.12 -17.33 9.68
N THR A 264 25.05 -16.60 10.01
CA THR A 264 23.75 -16.76 9.37
C THR A 264 23.77 -16.25 7.93
N VAL A 265 24.42 -15.12 7.65
CA VAL A 265 24.62 -14.59 6.29
C VAL A 265 25.38 -15.61 5.42
N ALA A 266 26.36 -16.30 5.99
CA ALA A 266 27.08 -17.37 5.30
C ALA A 266 26.19 -18.58 4.92
N LYS A 267 25.02 -18.75 5.55
CA LYS A 267 24.00 -19.75 5.18
C LYS A 267 23.00 -19.27 4.13
N GLU A 268 23.27 -18.12 3.51
CA GLU A 268 22.46 -17.40 2.52
C GLU A 268 21.14 -16.86 3.10
N ILE A 269 21.08 -15.54 3.26
CA ILE A 269 19.85 -14.78 3.48
C ILE A 269 19.71 -13.71 2.39
N TYR A 270 18.49 -13.29 2.11
CA TYR A 270 18.22 -12.30 1.06
C TYR A 270 18.11 -10.87 1.59
N SER A 271 17.84 -10.70 2.89
CA SER A 271 17.72 -9.39 3.53
C SER A 271 17.89 -9.49 5.04
N LEU A 272 18.32 -8.39 5.64
CA LEU A 272 18.10 -8.13 7.06
C LEU A 272 16.76 -7.42 7.23
N LYS A 273 16.14 -7.54 8.41
CA LYS A 273 14.90 -6.86 8.76
C LYS A 273 15.01 -6.27 10.16
N THR A 274 14.61 -5.01 10.29
CA THR A 274 14.40 -4.37 11.59
C THR A 274 12.92 -4.10 11.84
N ILE A 275 12.53 -4.28 13.10
CA ILE A 275 11.23 -3.91 13.65
C ILE A 275 11.34 -2.75 14.65
N ALA A 276 12.38 -1.91 14.55
CA ALA A 276 12.61 -0.76 15.44
C ALA A 276 11.41 0.20 15.56
N ALA A 277 10.53 0.25 14.55
CA ALA A 277 9.25 0.95 14.62
C ALA A 277 8.36 0.48 15.79
N TYR A 278 8.36 -0.82 16.10
CA TYR A 278 7.72 -1.36 17.30
C TYR A 278 8.47 -0.92 18.57
N TYR A 279 9.80 -0.81 18.52
CA TYR A 279 10.67 -0.60 19.69
C TYR A 279 11.09 0.86 19.87
N GLY A 280 10.10 1.75 19.92
CA GLY A 280 10.29 3.17 20.20
C GLY A 280 10.21 4.09 18.98
N GLY A 281 10.08 3.54 17.77
CA GLY A 281 9.82 4.31 16.54
C GLY A 281 10.99 4.35 15.57
N LEU A 282 10.80 5.10 14.48
CA LEU A 282 11.78 5.22 13.39
C LEU A 282 12.78 6.36 13.55
N GLU A 283 12.68 7.16 14.62
CA GLU A 283 13.64 8.22 14.92
C GLU A 283 14.85 7.64 15.66
N MET A 284 15.84 7.17 14.89
CA MET A 284 17.02 6.47 15.41
C MET A 284 18.07 7.45 15.95
N ASN A 285 18.61 7.19 17.15
CA ASN A 285 19.79 7.89 17.67
C ASN A 285 21.07 7.32 17.06
N LEU A 286 21.61 7.97 16.03
CA LEU A 286 22.83 7.51 15.34
C LEU A 286 24.14 7.81 16.08
N ASN A 287 24.05 8.48 17.22
CA ASN A 287 25.17 8.86 18.08
C ASN A 287 25.06 8.21 19.47
N VAL A 288 24.25 7.15 19.60
CA VAL A 288 24.15 6.39 20.85
C VAL A 288 25.54 5.94 21.29
N THR A 289 25.89 6.22 22.54
CA THR A 289 27.21 5.89 23.06
C THR A 289 27.26 4.43 23.51
N LYS A 290 28.45 3.84 23.55
CA LYS A 290 28.64 2.51 24.17
C LYS A 290 28.17 2.51 25.64
N THR A 291 28.33 3.61 26.35
CA THR A 291 27.90 3.71 27.75
C THR A 291 26.37 3.64 27.87
N ASP A 292 25.64 4.37 27.04
CA ASP A 292 24.16 4.33 27.03
C ASP A 292 23.64 2.94 26.63
N ALA A 293 24.25 2.34 25.60
CA ALA A 293 23.90 0.99 25.16
C ALA A 293 24.21 -0.08 26.23
N GLU A 294 25.32 0.05 26.97
CA GLU A 294 25.67 -0.86 28.05
C GLU A 294 24.70 -0.74 29.23
N GLU A 295 24.30 0.48 29.60
CA GLU A 295 23.29 0.70 30.64
C GLU A 295 21.93 0.13 30.22
N SER A 296 21.52 0.37 28.97
CA SER A 296 20.30 -0.21 28.41
C SER A 296 20.34 -1.75 28.42
N LEU A 297 21.47 -2.36 28.07
CA LEU A 297 21.69 -3.80 28.18
C LEU A 297 21.54 -4.31 29.63
N ARG A 298 22.10 -3.60 30.62
CA ARG A 298 21.93 -3.97 32.05
C ARG A 298 20.46 -3.93 32.47
N GLN A 299 19.70 -2.96 31.98
CA GLN A 299 18.26 -2.85 32.25
C GLN A 299 17.46 -3.99 31.61
N VAL A 300 17.80 -4.39 30.38
CA VAL A 300 17.22 -5.57 29.71
C VAL A 300 17.44 -6.83 30.56
N LEU A 301 18.69 -7.07 30.97
CA LEU A 301 19.06 -8.27 31.72
C LEU A 301 18.39 -8.32 33.10
N SER A 302 18.15 -7.15 33.69
CA SER A 302 17.52 -7.00 35.01
C SER A 302 15.99 -7.19 34.97
N ALA A 303 15.35 -7.05 33.82
CA ALA A 303 13.90 -7.23 33.67
C ALA A 303 13.46 -8.70 33.68
N GLY A 304 14.39 -9.63 33.50
CA GLY A 304 14.13 -11.07 33.50
C GLY A 304 13.61 -11.59 32.16
N LYS A 305 13.24 -12.87 32.13
CA LYS A 305 12.78 -13.56 30.91
C LYS A 305 11.24 -13.59 30.84
N PRO A 306 10.63 -13.64 29.64
CA PRO A 306 11.26 -13.57 28.30
C PRO A 306 11.87 -12.20 28.00
N ILE A 307 12.89 -12.17 27.15
CA ILE A 307 13.59 -10.92 26.80
C ILE A 307 12.86 -10.26 25.63
N PHE A 308 12.46 -9.00 25.82
CA PHE A 308 11.91 -8.15 24.77
C PHE A 308 12.60 -6.80 24.74
N LEU A 309 13.02 -6.34 23.57
CA LEU A 309 13.74 -5.07 23.43
C LEU A 309 12.84 -3.83 23.35
N LEU A 310 11.51 -4.00 23.39
CA LEU A 310 10.48 -2.98 23.20
C LEU A 310 10.72 -1.65 23.96
N ASN A 311 11.26 -1.73 25.18
CA ASN A 311 11.43 -0.57 26.06
C ASN A 311 12.88 -0.09 26.19
N TYR A 312 13.81 -0.64 25.40
CA TYR A 312 15.26 -0.45 25.60
C TYR A 312 15.88 0.23 24.39
N ARG A 313 15.53 1.52 24.23
CA ARG A 313 15.78 2.25 22.99
C ARG A 313 17.25 2.38 22.64
N ASP A 314 18.11 2.70 23.59
CA ASP A 314 19.54 2.89 23.31
C ASP A 314 20.20 1.58 22.84
N LEU A 315 19.80 0.44 23.39
CA LEU A 315 20.28 -0.85 22.89
C LEU A 315 19.76 -1.15 21.48
N VAL A 316 18.49 -0.86 21.20
CA VAL A 316 17.90 -1.04 19.86
C VAL A 316 18.59 -0.16 18.82
N ASP A 317 18.82 1.11 19.13
CA ASP A 317 19.52 2.05 18.25
C ASP A 317 20.96 1.59 18.01
N TYR A 318 21.67 1.13 19.06
CA TYR A 318 23.02 0.60 18.94
C TYR A 318 23.08 -0.66 18.06
N LEU A 319 22.17 -1.61 18.27
CA LEU A 319 22.08 -2.83 17.47
C LEU A 319 21.70 -2.55 16.02
N PHE A 320 20.83 -1.57 15.78
CA PHE A 320 20.51 -1.12 14.43
C PHE A 320 21.75 -0.59 13.71
N LEU A 321 22.60 0.20 14.38
CA LEU A 321 23.87 0.63 13.79
C LEU A 321 24.78 -0.57 13.44
N GLN A 322 24.89 -1.58 14.32
CA GLN A 322 25.62 -2.81 14.01
C GLN A 322 25.05 -3.54 12.78
N THR A 323 23.71 -3.61 12.68
CA THR A 323 23.01 -4.16 11.52
C THR A 323 23.35 -3.43 10.23
N LEU A 324 23.45 -2.09 10.24
CA LEU A 324 23.82 -1.31 9.06
C LEU A 324 25.26 -1.57 8.61
N GLU A 325 26.20 -1.70 9.55
CA GLU A 325 27.60 -2.06 9.22
C GLU A 325 27.69 -3.44 8.56
N ILE A 326 26.90 -4.41 9.05
CA ILE A 326 26.80 -5.75 8.44
C ILE A 326 26.16 -5.65 7.05
N ALA A 327 25.05 -4.92 6.91
CA ALA A 327 24.36 -4.74 5.63
C ALA A 327 25.30 -4.18 4.55
N LEU A 328 26.12 -3.19 4.90
CA LEU A 328 27.15 -2.63 4.01
C LEU A 328 28.23 -3.65 3.66
N SER A 329 28.73 -4.38 4.66
CA SER A 329 29.84 -5.34 4.48
C SER A 329 29.46 -6.51 3.57
N TYR A 330 28.19 -6.94 3.62
CA TYR A 330 27.68 -8.08 2.84
C TYR A 330 26.80 -7.67 1.65
N ASP A 331 26.64 -6.36 1.38
CA ASP A 331 25.76 -5.81 0.35
C ASP A 331 24.33 -6.39 0.39
N LEU A 332 23.80 -6.46 1.61
CA LEU A 332 22.44 -6.93 1.89
C LEU A 332 21.49 -5.74 2.02
N PRO A 333 20.26 -5.85 1.48
CA PRO A 333 19.22 -4.88 1.78
C PRO A 333 18.76 -5.01 3.24
N VAL A 334 18.18 -3.92 3.75
CA VAL A 334 17.53 -3.86 5.06
C VAL A 334 16.07 -3.47 4.88
N GLN A 335 15.18 -4.36 5.29
CA GLN A 335 13.76 -4.11 5.36
C GLN A 335 13.44 -3.32 6.62
N ILE A 336 12.68 -2.23 6.48
CA ILE A 336 12.25 -1.37 7.57
C ILE A 336 10.74 -1.51 7.71
N HIS A 337 10.26 -2.01 8.85
CA HIS A 337 8.83 -1.94 9.15
C HIS A 337 8.39 -0.47 9.27
N THR A 338 7.35 -0.06 8.55
CA THR A 338 6.81 1.30 8.62
C THR A 338 5.28 1.30 8.60
N GLY A 339 4.66 2.37 9.09
CA GLY A 339 3.20 2.47 9.10
C GLY A 339 2.52 1.55 10.12
N PHE A 340 1.34 1.06 9.78
CA PHE A 340 0.42 0.36 10.67
C PHE A 340 0.85 -1.08 11.01
N GLY A 341 0.69 -1.40 12.29
CA GLY A 341 0.89 -2.71 12.90
C GLY A 341 -0.23 -2.97 13.91
N ASP A 342 -0.10 -4.02 14.72
CA ASP A 342 -1.02 -4.26 15.83
C ASP A 342 -0.84 -3.24 16.98
N ARG A 343 -1.62 -3.40 18.05
CA ARG A 343 -1.76 -2.39 19.11
C ARG A 343 -0.48 -2.09 19.89
N ILE A 344 0.55 -2.93 19.82
CA ILE A 344 1.81 -2.68 20.54
C ILE A 344 2.69 -1.66 19.82
N LEU A 345 2.43 -1.40 18.53
CA LEU A 345 3.11 -0.39 17.75
C LEU A 345 2.47 1.00 17.96
N ASP A 346 3.31 1.99 18.25
CA ASP A 346 2.88 3.39 18.27
C ASP A 346 2.91 3.95 16.84
N LEU A 347 1.77 3.93 16.15
CA LEU A 347 1.64 4.38 14.76
C LEU A 347 2.16 5.81 14.53
N ARG A 348 2.10 6.68 15.55
CA ARG A 348 2.60 8.06 15.45
C ARG A 348 4.11 8.09 15.19
N LYS A 349 4.84 7.12 15.73
CA LYS A 349 6.30 7.02 15.63
C LYS A 349 6.77 6.13 14.48
N SER A 350 5.83 5.53 13.75
CA SER A 350 6.09 4.69 12.58
C SER A 350 5.99 5.44 11.25
N ASN A 351 5.95 6.78 11.30
CA ASN A 351 6.04 7.62 10.11
C ASN A 351 7.46 7.51 9.50
N PRO A 352 7.59 7.15 8.20
CA PRO A 352 8.89 6.94 7.57
C PRO A 352 9.76 8.20 7.50
N LEU A 353 9.21 9.42 7.64
CA LEU A 353 10.00 10.65 7.67
C LEU A 353 10.99 10.72 8.83
N HIS A 354 10.71 10.03 9.95
CA HIS A 354 11.67 9.93 11.06
C HIS A 354 12.97 9.23 10.65
N PHE A 355 12.93 8.40 9.60
CA PHE A 355 14.09 7.68 9.08
C PHE A 355 15.08 8.59 8.34
N ARG A 356 14.73 9.86 8.10
CA ARG A 356 15.56 10.82 7.36
C ARG A 356 16.98 10.96 7.94
N SER A 357 17.13 10.92 9.26
CA SER A 357 18.46 11.01 9.90
C SER A 357 19.39 9.89 9.44
N VAL A 358 18.88 8.66 9.34
CA VAL A 358 19.61 7.50 8.81
C VAL A 358 19.96 7.73 7.35
N LEU A 359 19.02 8.27 6.57
CA LEU A 359 19.21 8.47 5.14
C LEU A 359 20.27 9.52 4.81
N GLU A 360 20.39 10.56 5.64
CA GLU A 360 21.33 11.67 5.46
C GLU A 360 22.71 11.41 6.11
N ASP A 361 22.87 10.34 6.89
CA ASP A 361 24.16 9.95 7.45
C ASP A 361 25.07 9.34 6.38
N LYS A 362 26.22 9.98 6.14
CA LYS A 362 27.18 9.59 5.11
C LYS A 362 27.79 8.21 5.33
N ARG A 363 27.80 7.69 6.57
CA ARG A 363 28.28 6.32 6.86
C ARG A 363 27.42 5.28 6.15
N TYR A 364 26.12 5.54 6.02
CA TYR A 364 25.12 4.58 5.56
C TYR A 364 24.54 4.91 4.18
N SER A 365 25.15 5.84 3.44
CA SER A 365 24.65 6.30 2.13
C SER A 365 24.68 5.24 1.02
N LYS A 366 25.24 4.06 1.28
CA LYS A 366 25.28 2.91 0.36
C LYS A 366 24.37 1.77 0.79
N CYS A 367 23.74 1.86 1.97
CA CYS A 367 22.73 0.90 2.39
C CYS A 367 21.57 0.92 1.40
N ARG A 368 20.85 -0.20 1.28
CA ARG A 368 19.65 -0.31 0.46
C ARG A 368 18.49 -0.63 1.38
N PHE A 369 17.48 0.24 1.40
CA PHE A 369 16.35 0.13 2.29
C PHE A 369 15.07 -0.11 1.51
N VAL A 370 14.20 -0.98 2.02
CA VAL A 370 12.80 -1.06 1.58
C VAL A 370 11.90 -0.76 2.75
N LEU A 371 11.05 0.26 2.59
CA LEU A 371 10.03 0.63 3.57
C LEU A 371 8.81 -0.25 3.34
N LEU A 372 8.47 -1.04 4.34
CA LEU A 372 7.41 -2.04 4.25
C LEU A 372 6.03 -1.46 4.58
N HIS A 373 5.01 -2.18 4.16
CA HIS A 373 3.60 -2.03 4.45
C HIS A 373 2.92 -0.82 3.80
N THR A 374 3.40 -0.41 2.62
CA THR A 374 3.00 0.86 1.98
C THR A 374 3.29 2.10 2.85
N SER A 375 4.01 1.91 3.97
CA SER A 375 4.04 2.85 5.10
C SER A 375 2.66 3.32 5.56
N HIS A 376 1.57 2.59 5.32
CA HIS A 376 0.21 3.10 5.53
C HIS A 376 -0.01 3.58 6.97
N PRO A 377 -0.59 4.78 7.22
CA PRO A 377 -1.23 5.70 6.27
C PRO A 377 -0.29 6.75 5.65
N PHE A 378 1.02 6.61 5.78
CA PHE A 378 2.06 7.55 5.34
C PHE A 378 2.62 7.26 3.95
N SER A 379 1.79 6.74 3.04
CA SER A 379 2.23 6.31 1.70
C SER A 379 2.80 7.47 0.88
N LYS A 380 2.31 8.70 1.09
CA LYS A 380 2.79 9.90 0.40
C LYS A 380 4.18 10.32 0.88
N GLU A 381 4.41 10.24 2.18
CA GLU A 381 5.73 10.47 2.79
C GLU A 381 6.75 9.46 2.29
N ALA A 382 6.36 8.18 2.21
CA ALA A 382 7.19 7.12 1.67
C ALA A 382 7.52 7.35 0.19
N SER A 383 6.51 7.75 -0.60
CA SER A 383 6.67 8.13 -2.01
C SER A 383 7.70 9.25 -2.19
N TYR A 384 7.60 10.31 -1.38
CA TYR A 384 8.56 11.40 -1.37
C TYR A 384 9.99 10.90 -1.07
N LEU A 385 10.18 10.08 -0.03
CA LEU A 385 11.50 9.55 0.31
C LEU A 385 12.10 8.70 -0.82
N ALA A 386 11.32 7.83 -1.46
CA ALA A 386 11.80 7.02 -2.59
C ALA A 386 12.18 7.86 -3.81
N SER A 387 11.51 8.99 -4.03
CA SER A 387 11.86 9.95 -5.09
C SER A 387 13.15 10.73 -4.78
N ALA A 388 13.36 11.09 -3.51
CA ALA A 388 14.46 11.96 -3.09
C ALA A 388 15.76 11.21 -2.79
N TYR A 389 15.68 9.97 -2.30
CA TYR A 389 16.83 9.19 -1.84
C TYR A 389 17.04 7.94 -2.71
N SER A 390 18.22 7.80 -3.30
CA SER A 390 18.58 6.65 -4.17
C SER A 390 18.45 5.30 -3.46
N GLN A 391 18.77 5.26 -2.17
CA GLN A 391 18.74 4.06 -1.32
C GLN A 391 17.36 3.60 -0.87
N VAL A 392 16.29 4.38 -1.07
CA VAL A 392 14.94 4.06 -0.57
C VAL A 392 14.09 3.39 -1.65
N TYR A 393 13.57 2.22 -1.32
CA TYR A 393 12.59 1.43 -2.05
C TYR A 393 11.34 1.26 -1.20
N LEU A 394 10.24 0.84 -1.81
CA LEU A 394 8.93 0.71 -1.19
C LEU A 394 8.33 -0.64 -1.53
N ASP A 395 7.58 -1.22 -0.60
CA ASP A 395 6.64 -2.29 -0.92
C ASP A 395 5.18 -1.80 -0.87
N PHE A 396 4.25 -2.68 -1.20
CA PHE A 396 2.82 -2.46 -0.98
C PHE A 396 2.08 -3.62 -0.29
N GLY A 397 2.81 -4.46 0.45
CA GLY A 397 2.24 -5.53 1.28
C GLY A 397 1.52 -5.01 2.51
N LEU A 398 0.88 -5.91 3.27
CA LEU A 398 0.03 -5.64 4.44
C LEU A 398 -1.20 -4.75 4.16
N ALA A 399 -1.02 -3.53 3.66
CA ALA A 399 -2.09 -2.66 3.17
C ALA A 399 -2.99 -3.41 2.18
N ILE A 400 -2.38 -4.24 1.34
CA ILE A 400 -3.05 -5.26 0.54
C ILE A 400 -2.86 -6.61 1.24
N PRO A 401 -3.93 -7.34 1.61
CA PRO A 401 -5.33 -7.11 1.31
C PRO A 401 -6.10 -6.34 2.40
N LYS A 402 -5.47 -5.79 3.44
CA LYS A 402 -6.20 -5.38 4.66
C LYS A 402 -7.09 -4.15 4.50
N LEU A 403 -6.82 -3.27 3.54
CA LEU A 403 -7.65 -2.09 3.28
C LEU A 403 -8.90 -2.43 2.43
N SER A 404 -9.82 -1.47 2.33
CA SER A 404 -10.89 -1.52 1.33
C SER A 404 -10.30 -1.49 -0.08
N ILE A 405 -11.05 -1.94 -1.11
CA ILE A 405 -10.57 -1.87 -2.50
C ILE A 405 -10.08 -0.46 -2.86
N HIS A 406 -10.87 0.56 -2.54
CA HIS A 406 -10.49 1.95 -2.78
C HIS A 406 -9.26 2.35 -1.95
N GLY A 407 -9.17 1.93 -0.69
CA GLY A 407 -8.00 2.19 0.15
C GLY A 407 -6.72 1.57 -0.40
N MET A 408 -6.78 0.33 -0.90
CA MET A 408 -5.63 -0.35 -1.53
C MET A 408 -5.19 0.36 -2.80
N ILE A 409 -6.12 0.71 -3.70
CA ILE A 409 -5.82 1.45 -4.93
C ILE A 409 -5.20 2.80 -4.60
N THR A 410 -5.81 3.58 -3.70
CA THR A 410 -5.31 4.89 -3.28
C THR A 410 -3.93 4.78 -2.65
N ALA A 411 -3.68 3.77 -1.83
CA ALA A 411 -2.37 3.59 -1.19
C ALA A 411 -1.26 3.34 -2.23
N VAL A 412 -1.50 2.50 -3.23
CA VAL A 412 -0.51 2.26 -4.30
C VAL A 412 -0.36 3.47 -5.23
N LYS A 413 -1.46 4.16 -5.57
CA LYS A 413 -1.38 5.44 -6.30
C LYS A 413 -0.55 6.46 -5.52
N ASP A 414 -0.75 6.54 -4.20
CA ASP A 414 0.02 7.44 -3.35
C ASP A 414 1.52 7.10 -3.34
N LEU A 415 1.90 5.82 -3.40
CA LEU A 415 3.31 5.43 -3.58
C LEU A 415 3.84 5.89 -4.94
N LEU A 416 3.07 5.72 -6.02
CA LEU A 416 3.49 6.07 -7.38
C LEU A 416 3.34 7.57 -7.73
N ASN A 417 2.79 8.40 -6.83
CA ASN A 417 2.69 9.85 -7.03
C ASN A 417 4.05 10.51 -7.31
N LEU A 418 5.10 10.08 -6.60
CA LEU A 418 6.47 10.60 -6.75
C LEU A 418 7.53 9.51 -6.92
N ALA A 419 7.30 8.31 -6.35
CA ALA A 419 8.31 7.25 -6.40
C ALA A 419 8.46 6.72 -7.83
N PRO A 420 9.71 6.52 -8.30
CA PRO A 420 9.94 5.78 -9.54
C PRO A 420 9.33 4.37 -9.46
N ILE A 421 8.63 3.95 -10.53
CA ILE A 421 8.04 2.59 -10.63
C ILE A 421 9.06 1.50 -10.29
N GLN A 422 10.32 1.67 -10.71
CA GLN A 422 11.41 0.73 -10.47
C GLN A 422 11.85 0.58 -9.00
N LYS A 423 11.29 1.40 -8.10
CA LYS A 423 11.56 1.37 -6.66
C LYS A 423 10.39 0.85 -5.83
N VAL A 424 9.29 0.46 -6.45
CA VAL A 424 8.09 -0.05 -5.77
C VAL A 424 7.93 -1.53 -6.11
N MET A 425 7.76 -2.39 -5.12
CA MET A 425 7.73 -3.84 -5.34
C MET A 425 6.64 -4.56 -4.54
N PHE A 426 6.22 -5.71 -5.04
CA PHE A 426 5.22 -6.53 -4.39
C PHE A 426 5.77 -7.26 -3.16
N SER A 427 4.93 -7.32 -2.14
CA SER A 427 5.02 -8.23 -0.99
C SER A 427 3.61 -8.53 -0.50
N THR A 428 3.43 -9.63 0.24
CA THR A 428 2.15 -9.95 0.87
C THR A 428 2.07 -9.45 2.31
N ASP A 429 3.19 -9.48 3.03
CA ASP A 429 3.22 -9.50 4.50
C ASP A 429 2.32 -10.61 5.09
N ALA A 430 2.16 -11.70 4.35
CA ALA A 430 1.38 -12.85 4.78
C ALA A 430 2.00 -13.50 6.01
N TYR A 431 1.19 -13.91 6.98
CA TYR A 431 1.64 -14.55 8.20
C TYR A 431 0.61 -15.54 8.70
N THR A 432 1.05 -16.61 9.36
CA THR A 432 0.24 -17.59 10.09
C THR A 432 -0.65 -18.48 9.21
N PHE A 433 -1.40 -17.90 8.28
CA PHE A 433 -2.44 -18.54 7.48
C PHE A 433 -2.05 -18.56 6.00
N PRO A 434 -2.08 -19.72 5.31
CA PRO A 434 -1.79 -19.79 3.88
C PRO A 434 -2.71 -18.89 3.03
N GLU A 435 -3.95 -18.68 3.48
CA GLU A 435 -4.92 -17.82 2.80
C GLU A 435 -4.44 -16.38 2.66
N THR A 436 -3.60 -15.88 3.58
CA THR A 436 -3.10 -14.51 3.53
C THR A 436 -2.15 -14.29 2.35
N PHE A 437 -1.38 -15.32 1.95
CA PHE A 437 -0.55 -15.28 0.75
C PHE A 437 -1.40 -15.16 -0.53
N TYR A 438 -2.41 -16.03 -0.65
CA TYR A 438 -3.35 -16.01 -1.78
C TYR A 438 -4.08 -14.67 -1.88
N LEU A 439 -4.62 -14.18 -0.77
CA LEU A 439 -5.36 -12.92 -0.75
C LEU A 439 -4.47 -11.73 -1.10
N GLY A 440 -3.23 -11.69 -0.58
CA GLY A 440 -2.26 -10.66 -0.92
C GLY A 440 -1.93 -10.65 -2.42
N ALA A 441 -1.66 -11.82 -3.00
CA ALA A 441 -1.39 -11.98 -4.43
C ALA A 441 -2.60 -11.58 -5.30
N LYS A 442 -3.78 -12.15 -5.04
CA LYS A 442 -5.02 -11.88 -5.80
C LYS A 442 -5.38 -10.40 -5.78
N ASN A 443 -5.42 -9.79 -4.59
CA ASN A 443 -5.82 -8.39 -4.47
C ASN A 443 -4.76 -7.45 -5.06
N SER A 444 -3.47 -7.80 -4.98
CA SER A 444 -2.41 -7.01 -5.61
C SER A 444 -2.53 -7.00 -7.12
N ARG A 445 -2.86 -8.12 -7.77
CA ARG A 445 -3.10 -8.16 -9.22
C ARG A 445 -4.24 -7.21 -9.62
N GLU A 446 -5.37 -7.26 -8.91
CA GLU A 446 -6.50 -6.36 -9.19
C GLU A 446 -6.16 -4.88 -8.97
N VAL A 447 -5.40 -4.59 -7.91
CA VAL A 447 -4.96 -3.22 -7.59
C VAL A 447 -3.98 -2.70 -8.64
N ILE A 448 -2.94 -3.47 -8.98
CA ILE A 448 -1.94 -3.08 -9.98
C ILE A 448 -2.60 -2.88 -11.35
N PHE A 449 -3.51 -3.78 -11.78
CA PHE A 449 -4.27 -3.57 -13.00
C PHE A 449 -5.05 -2.25 -12.97
N SER A 450 -5.78 -1.99 -11.88
CA SER A 450 -6.59 -0.77 -11.74
C SER A 450 -5.73 0.50 -11.75
N VAL A 451 -4.59 0.49 -11.05
CA VAL A 451 -3.66 1.63 -10.98
C VAL A 451 -3.05 1.93 -12.34
N LEU A 452 -2.57 0.89 -13.04
CA LEU A 452 -1.92 1.05 -14.34
C LEU A 452 -2.92 1.37 -15.46
N ARG A 453 -4.14 0.81 -15.40
CA ARG A 453 -5.25 1.23 -16.27
C ARG A 453 -5.49 2.73 -16.13
N ASP A 454 -5.65 3.21 -14.90
CA ASP A 454 -5.98 4.61 -14.66
C ASP A 454 -4.83 5.51 -15.16
N ALA A 455 -3.57 5.14 -14.94
CA ALA A 455 -2.42 5.84 -15.51
C ALA A 455 -2.41 5.87 -17.05
N CYS A 456 -2.87 4.80 -17.72
CA CYS A 456 -3.04 4.81 -19.17
C CYS A 456 -4.16 5.76 -19.61
N ILE A 457 -5.30 5.73 -18.92
CA ILE A 457 -6.47 6.58 -19.23
C ILE A 457 -6.12 8.06 -19.04
N ASP A 458 -5.37 8.37 -18.00
CA ASP A 458 -4.92 9.73 -17.68
C ASP A 458 -3.77 10.20 -18.61
N GLY A 459 -3.23 9.31 -19.45
CA GLY A 459 -2.17 9.60 -20.41
C GLY A 459 -0.77 9.69 -19.79
N GLU A 460 -0.58 9.15 -18.60
CA GLU A 460 0.70 9.11 -17.88
C GLU A 460 1.59 7.96 -18.37
N LEU A 461 0.99 6.86 -18.83
CA LEU A 461 1.66 5.70 -19.42
C LEU A 461 1.04 5.31 -20.75
N LEU A 462 1.86 4.92 -21.71
CA LEU A 462 1.41 4.15 -22.87
C LEU A 462 1.15 2.69 -22.45
N LEU A 463 0.26 1.99 -23.16
CA LEU A 463 -0.04 0.58 -22.88
C LEU A 463 1.21 -0.32 -22.77
N PRO A 464 2.21 -0.25 -23.70
CA PRO A 464 3.45 -1.02 -23.55
C PRO A 464 4.24 -0.68 -22.29
N GLU A 465 4.22 0.58 -21.85
CA GLU A 465 4.91 1.02 -20.62
C GLU A 465 4.20 0.50 -19.38
N ALA A 466 2.86 0.49 -19.38
CA ALA A 466 2.07 -0.11 -18.32
C ALA A 466 2.28 -1.63 -18.20
N ILE A 467 2.42 -2.33 -19.33
CA ILE A 467 2.75 -3.76 -19.35
C ILE A 467 4.11 -4.00 -18.68
N GLU A 468 5.13 -3.21 -19.01
CA GLU A 468 6.45 -3.34 -18.39
C GLU A 468 6.43 -2.92 -16.90
N ALA A 469 5.67 -1.88 -16.55
CA ALA A 469 5.45 -1.46 -15.17
C ALA A 469 4.80 -2.57 -14.33
N ALA A 470 3.82 -3.30 -14.88
CA ALA A 470 3.22 -4.44 -14.19
C ALA A 470 4.27 -5.51 -13.85
N LYS A 471 5.16 -5.83 -14.80
CA LYS A 471 6.24 -6.80 -14.58
C LYS A 471 7.27 -6.33 -13.56
N ASP A 472 7.60 -5.05 -13.58
CA ASP A 472 8.50 -4.43 -12.61
C ASP A 472 7.92 -4.46 -11.20
N LEU A 473 6.69 -3.97 -11.01
CA LEU A 473 6.02 -3.88 -9.72
C LEU A 473 5.80 -5.25 -9.08
N LEU A 474 5.41 -6.27 -9.87
CA LEU A 474 5.00 -7.57 -9.38
C LEU A 474 6.15 -8.58 -9.23
N ALA A 475 7.29 -8.38 -9.91
CA ALA A 475 8.41 -9.32 -9.89
C ALA A 475 9.78 -8.68 -10.04
N ARG A 476 10.04 -7.99 -11.16
CA ARG A 476 11.43 -7.68 -11.57
C ARG A 476 12.15 -6.70 -10.63
N ASN A 477 11.42 -5.78 -9.99
CA ASN A 477 12.01 -4.89 -8.98
C ASN A 477 12.57 -5.68 -7.80
N ALA A 478 11.80 -6.64 -7.27
CA ALA A 478 12.24 -7.48 -6.16
C ALA A 478 13.40 -8.40 -6.59
N ILE A 479 13.37 -8.98 -7.80
CA ILE A 479 14.49 -9.77 -8.34
C ILE A 479 15.79 -8.96 -8.34
N ARG A 480 15.75 -7.73 -8.86
CA ARG A 480 16.93 -6.83 -8.89
C ARG A 480 17.35 -6.40 -7.50
N PHE A 481 16.39 -6.02 -6.65
CA PHE A 481 16.67 -5.49 -5.31
C PHE A 481 17.26 -6.56 -4.39
N TYR A 482 16.69 -7.75 -4.34
CA TYR A 482 17.19 -8.85 -3.51
C TYR A 482 18.25 -9.72 -4.19
N LYS A 483 18.63 -9.39 -5.44
CA LYS A 483 19.61 -10.14 -6.26
C LYS A 483 19.26 -11.63 -6.35
N LEU A 484 17.99 -11.93 -6.58
CA LEU A 484 17.52 -13.32 -6.66
C LEU A 484 18.13 -14.00 -7.90
N THR A 485 18.98 -14.99 -7.67
CA THR A 485 19.56 -15.84 -8.72
C THR A 485 18.70 -17.09 -8.93
N ASN A 486 18.74 -17.67 -10.14
CA ASN A 486 18.02 -18.90 -10.50
C ASN A 486 16.48 -18.77 -10.59
N ILE A 487 15.97 -17.57 -10.82
CA ILE A 487 14.57 -17.34 -11.15
C ILE A 487 14.47 -16.94 -12.62
N THR A 488 13.55 -17.57 -13.35
CA THR A 488 13.22 -17.13 -14.72
C THR A 488 12.60 -15.74 -14.63
N VAL A 489 13.27 -14.74 -15.18
CA VAL A 489 12.74 -13.37 -15.21
C VAL A 489 11.50 -13.35 -16.11
N PRO A 490 10.31 -13.00 -15.60
CA PRO A 490 9.08 -12.95 -16.40
C PRO A 490 9.09 -11.84 -17.45
#